data_AF-A0A075GNV1-F1
#
_entry.id   AF-A0A075GNV1-F1
#
_cell.length_a   1.000
_cell.length_b   1.000
_cell.length_c   1.000
_cell.angle_alpha   90.00
_cell.angle_beta   90.00
_cell.angle_gamma   90.00
#
_symmetry.space_group_name_H-M   'P 1'
#
loop_
_entity.id
_entity.type
_entity.pdbx_description
1 polymer ?
#
loop_
_entity_poly.entity_id
_entity_poly.type
_entity_poly.pdbx_seq_one_letter_code
_entity_poly.pdbx_strand_id
1 'polypeptide(L)' 'MIVYDIGCGSGSMSVEAALQVEDSGHVHAVDYDPKAVELTKKILQSLGYQTFL' A
#
# COMPACT_ATOMS: atom_id res chain seq x y z
N MET A 1 -11.69 9.37 -0.51
CA MET A 1 -11.21 8.89 -1.83
C MET A 1 -10.69 7.47 -1.68
N ILE A 2 -10.98 6.56 -2.62
CA ILE A 2 -10.46 5.18 -2.58
C ILE A 2 -9.55 4.99 -3.79
N VAL A 3 -8.30 4.60 -3.55
CA VAL A 3 -7.31 4.31 -4.60
C VAL A 3 -6.97 2.83 -4.57
N TYR A 4 -6.86 2.22 -5.74
CA TYR A 4 -6.43 0.83 -5.90
C TYR A 4 -5.09 0.82 -6.63
N ASP A 5 -4.05 0.32 -5.96
CA ASP A 5 -2.74 0.06 -6.55
C ASP A 5 -2.66 -1.43 -6.90
N ILE A 6 -3.02 -1.77 -8.14
CA ILE A 6 -3.10 -3.15 -8.62
C ILE A 6 -1.74 -3.59 -9.19
N GLY A 7 -1.19 -4.68 -8.66
CA GLY A 7 0.19 -5.10 -8.94
C GLY A 7 1.19 -4.30 -8.11
N CYS A 8 0.93 -4.13 -6.80
CA CYS A 8 1.64 -3.17 -5.96
C CYS A 8 3.13 -3.49 -5.77
N GLY A 9 3.58 -4.74 -5.99
CA GLY A 9 4.99 -5.11 -5.94
C GLY A 9 5.63 -4.86 -4.58
N SER A 10 6.42 -3.79 -4.46
CA SER A 10 7.04 -3.35 -3.20
C SER A 10 6.23 -2.29 -2.45
N GLY A 11 5.14 -1.77 -3.03
CA GLY A 11 4.26 -0.77 -2.43
C GLY A 11 4.71 0.68 -2.61
N SER A 12 5.64 0.99 -3.51
CA SER A 12 6.13 2.36 -3.72
C SER A 12 5.02 3.31 -4.19
N MET A 13 4.22 2.88 -5.16
CA MET A 13 3.07 3.67 -5.66
C MET A 13 1.96 3.76 -4.62
N SER A 14 1.76 2.73 -3.81
CA SER A 14 0.84 2.75 -2.68
C SER A 14 1.22 3.83 -1.65
N VAL A 15 2.51 3.97 -1.33
CA VAL A 15 3.01 5.02 -0.40
C VAL A 15 2.79 6.41 -0.99
N GLU A 16 3.14 6.62 -2.26
CA GLU A 16 2.94 7.92 -2.93
C GLU A 16 1.44 8.28 -2.99
N ALA A 17 0.59 7.32 -3.30
CA ALA A 17 -0.86 7.51 -3.27
C ALA A 17 -1.37 7.84 -1.85
N ALA A 18 -0.83 7.18 -0.82
CA ALA A 18 -1.21 7.44 0.57
C ALA A 18 -0.87 8.88 0.99
N LEU A 19 0.28 9.40 0.54
CA LEU A 19 0.66 10.80 0.76
C LEU A 19 -0.27 11.78 0.04
N GLN A 20 -0.72 11.48 -1.17
CA GLN A 20 -1.60 12.37 -1.94
C GLN A 20 -3.05 12.38 -1.45
N VAL A 21 -3.53 11.26 -0.90
CA VAL A 21 -4.91 11.16 -0.38
C VAL A 21 -5.03 11.69 1.04
N GLU A 22 -3.91 11.80 1.77
CA GLU A 22 -3.82 12.19 3.17
C GLU A 22 -4.85 11.44 4.04
N ASP A 23 -5.50 12.14 4.97
CA ASP A 23 -6.57 11.64 5.84
C ASP A 23 -7.95 11.62 5.15
N SER A 24 -8.05 12.10 3.91
CA SER A 24 -9.29 12.13 3.13
C SER A 24 -9.57 10.84 2.34
N GLY A 25 -8.65 9.86 2.38
CA GLY A 25 -8.77 8.65 1.59
C GLY A 25 -8.09 7.41 2.13
N HIS A 26 -8.19 6.34 1.34
CA HIS A 26 -7.61 5.04 1.64
C HIS A 26 -7.04 4.41 0.37
N VAL A 27 -5.90 3.71 0.52
CA VAL A 27 -5.21 3.03 -0.58
C VAL A 27 -5.23 1.53 -0.35
N HIS A 28 -5.79 0.80 -1.30
CA HIS A 28 -5.74 -0.66 -1.34
C HIS A 28 -4.59 -1.11 -2.24
N ALA A 29 -3.51 -1.57 -1.62
CA ALA A 29 -2.39 -2.21 -2.30
C ALA A 29 -2.73 -3.68 -2.55
N VAL A 30 -2.86 -4.07 -3.83
CA VAL A 30 -3.26 -5.43 -4.22
C VAL A 30 -2.18 -6.03 -5.08
N ASP A 31 -1.74 -7.24 -4.75
CA ASP A 31 -0.89 -8.03 -5.62
C ASP A 31 -1.37 -9.49 -5.65
N TYR A 32 -1.18 -10.14 -6.79
CA TYR A 32 -1.47 -11.55 -6.94
C TYR A 32 -0.37 -12.42 -6.32
N ASP A 33 0.90 -11.98 -6.39
CA ASP A 33 2.01 -12.71 -5.80
C ASP A 33 2.00 -12.51 -4.26
N PRO A 34 1.79 -13.58 -3.46
CA PRO A 34 1.82 -13.47 -2.00
C PRO A 34 3.16 -12.92 -1.49
N LYS A 35 4.28 -13.13 -2.20
CA LYS A 35 5.57 -12.56 -1.81
C LYS A 35 5.59 -11.04 -1.92
N ALA A 36 4.96 -10.47 -2.95
CA ALA A 36 4.83 -9.03 -3.12
C ALA A 36 3.94 -8.43 -2.03
N VAL A 37 2.84 -9.11 -1.69
CA VAL A 37 1.97 -8.71 -0.57
C VAL A 37 2.76 -8.65 0.75
N GLU A 38 3.52 -9.70 1.06
CA GLU A 38 4.32 -9.75 2.29
C GLU A 38 5.48 -8.75 2.29
N LEU A 39 6.12 -8.53 1.15
CA LEU A 39 7.15 -7.50 0.99
C LEU A 39 6.58 -6.10 1.23
N THR A 40 5.46 -5.79 0.59
CA THR A 40 4.76 -4.51 0.73
C THR A 40 4.38 -4.26 2.19
N LYS A 41 3.80 -5.24 2.89
CA LYS A 41 3.47 -5.12 4.32
C LYS A 41 4.68 -4.75 5.18
N LYS A 42 5.82 -5.41 4.98
CA LYS A 42 7.06 -5.13 5.73
C LYS A 42 7.56 -3.71 5.49
N ILE A 43 7.53 -3.26 4.24
CA ILE A 43 7.93 -1.89 3.87
C ILE A 43 6.99 -0.88 4.52
N LEU A 44 5.68 -1.06 4.38
CA LEU A 44 4.68 -0.16 4.96
C LEU A 44 4.79 -0.06 6.49
N GLN A 45 4.97 -1.20 7.19
CA GLN A 45 5.20 -1.22 8.63
C GLN A 45 6.49 -0.48 9.02
N SER A 46 7.58 -0.67 8.26
CA SER A 46 8.85 0.03 8.51
C SER A 46 8.76 1.55 8.36
N LEU A 47 7.81 2.02 7.54
CA LEU A 47 7.52 3.43 7.29
C LEU A 47 6.44 4.00 8.23
N GLY A 48 5.88 3.18 9.12
CA GLY A 48 4.86 3.60 10.09
C GLY A 48 3.42 3.62 9.55
N TYR A 49 3.17 3.04 8.37
CA TYR A 49 1.82 2.89 7.85
C TYR A 49 1.08 1.75 8.54
N GLN A 50 -0.17 2.01 8.91
CA GLN A 50 -1.07 0.98 9.41
C GLN A 50 -1.60 0.14 8.24
N THR A 51 -1.34 -1.15 8.26
CA THR A 51 -1.82 -2.10 7.25
C THR A 51 -2.97 -2.94 7.83
N PHE A 52 -4.03 -3.12 7.04
CA PHE A 52 -5.16 -4.00 7.35
C PHE A 52 -5.24 -5.09 6.28
N LEU A 53 -5.53 -6.32 6.70
CA LEU A 53 -5.68 -7.49 5.83
C LEU A 53 -7.15 -7.74 5.50
#